data_AF-A0A929FH05-F1
#
_entry.id   AF-A0A929FH05-F1
#
_cell.length_a   1.000
_cell.length_b   1.000
_cell.length_c   1.000
_cell.angle_alpha   90.00
_cell.angle_beta   90.00
_cell.angle_gamma   90.00
#
_symmetry.space_group_name_H-M   'P 1'
#
loop_
_entity.id
_entity.type
_entity.pdbx_description
1 polymer ?
#
loop_
_entity_poly.entity_id
_entity_poly.type
_entity_poly.pdbx_seq_one_letter_code
_entity_poly.pdbx_strand_id
1 'polypeptide(L)'
;MNLQKQILTLEMKAKLSTLWMFYLFNTIFRDIHEFIEPGFIEKAMTGTFNGTQITEQLLLFGGFVAEVPIAMVLLSRLLPYGTNRWANIIAAVVTLSFEINNGTTDLDDTFHMAIEMAALCFIIWSTWRWRNPAPKYYSTHQEA
;
A
#
# COMPACT_ATOMS: atom_id res chain seq x y z
N MET A 1 11.77 -18.00 -24.69
CA MET A 1 11.79 -16.55 -24.42
C MET A 1 10.48 -15.97 -23.84
N ASN A 2 9.29 -16.56 -24.14
CA ASN A 2 8.00 -16.06 -23.63
C ASN A 2 7.69 -16.47 -22.17
N LEU A 3 8.04 -17.71 -21.79
CA LEU A 3 7.75 -18.27 -20.46
C LEU A 3 8.49 -17.55 -19.33
N GLN A 4 9.78 -17.25 -19.52
CA GLN A 4 10.61 -16.55 -18.54
C GLN A 4 10.05 -15.14 -18.24
N LYS A 5 9.57 -14.42 -19.26
CA LYS A 5 8.92 -13.12 -19.07
C LYS A 5 7.62 -13.23 -18.27
N GLN A 6 6.82 -14.26 -18.54
CA GLN A 6 5.59 -14.52 -17.78
C GLN A 6 5.88 -14.84 -16.32
N ILE A 7 6.87 -15.70 -16.05
CA ILE A 7 7.31 -16.03 -14.68
C ILE A 7 7.77 -14.78 -13.95
N LEU A 8 8.68 -13.99 -14.54
CA LEU A 8 9.16 -12.74 -13.93
C LEU A 8 8.02 -11.74 -13.66
N THR A 9 7.00 -11.70 -14.53
CA THR A 9 5.80 -10.88 -14.33
C THR A 9 5.00 -11.36 -13.13
N LEU A 10 4.76 -12.67 -13.01
CA LEU A 10 4.03 -13.26 -11.90
C LEU A 10 4.76 -13.11 -10.57
N GLU A 11 6.08 -13.27 -10.56
CA GLU A 11 6.95 -13.03 -9.40
C GLU A 11 6.88 -11.58 -8.95
N MET A 12 6.97 -10.62 -9.88
CA MET A 12 6.84 -9.19 -9.54
C MET A 12 5.46 -8.86 -8.98
N LYS A 13 4.39 -9.40 -9.57
CA LYS A 13 3.03 -9.26 -9.01
C LYS A 13 2.91 -9.84 -7.59
N ALA A 14 3.56 -10.98 -7.34
CA ALA A 14 3.60 -11.60 -6.00
C ALA A 14 4.34 -10.69 -5.03
N LYS A 15 5.54 -10.24 -5.41
CA LYS A 15 6.35 -9.32 -4.63
C LYS A 15 5.59 -8.06 -4.23
N LEU A 16 4.91 -7.41 -5.18
CA LEU A 16 4.11 -6.20 -4.88
C LEU A 16 2.99 -6.50 -3.89
N SER A 17 2.24 -7.59 -4.10
CA SER A 17 1.19 -8.04 -3.17
C SER A 17 1.75 -8.30 -1.76
N THR A 18 2.89 -8.98 -1.66
CA THR A 18 3.57 -9.24 -0.39
C THR A 18 4.05 -7.96 0.30
N LEU A 19 4.52 -6.97 -0.46
CA LEU A 19 4.92 -5.68 0.11
C LEU A 19 3.74 -4.90 0.67
N TRP A 20 2.57 -4.94 0.01
CA TRP A 20 1.34 -4.37 0.55
C TRP A 20 0.89 -5.10 1.82
N MET A 21 0.98 -6.43 1.86
CA MET A 21 0.73 -7.19 3.10
C MET A 21 1.71 -6.80 4.21
N PHE A 22 3.00 -6.66 3.89
CA PHE A 22 4.01 -6.23 4.87
C PHE A 22 3.69 -4.84 5.43
N TYR A 23 3.36 -3.88 4.58
CA TYR A 23 2.91 -2.56 5.02
C TYR A 23 1.67 -2.66 5.91
N LEU A 24 0.62 -3.37 5.47
CA LEU A 24 -0.62 -3.56 6.23
C LEU A 24 -0.38 -4.16 7.61
N PHE A 25 0.47 -5.18 7.72
CA PHE A 25 0.75 -5.80 9.02
C PHE A 25 1.49 -4.84 9.97
N ASN A 26 2.39 -3.99 9.46
CA ASN A 26 3.04 -2.98 10.30
C ASN A 26 2.04 -1.94 10.78
N THR A 27 1.17 -1.45 9.88
CA THR A 27 0.14 -0.47 10.23
C THR A 27 -0.89 -1.02 11.21
N ILE A 28 -1.40 -2.23 10.98
CA ILE A 28 -2.33 -2.87 11.91
C ILE A 28 -1.65 -3.10 13.27
N PHE A 29 -0.38 -3.52 13.28
CA PHE A 29 0.33 -3.75 14.53
C PHE A 29 0.55 -2.43 15.29
N ARG A 30 0.94 -1.36 14.60
CA ARG A 30 1.06 -0.01 15.16
C ARG A 30 -0.26 0.45 15.78
N ASP A 31 -1.37 0.35 15.05
CA ASP A 31 -2.69 0.74 15.56
C ASP A 31 -3.11 -0.08 16.80
N ILE A 32 -2.78 -1.37 16.85
CA ILE A 32 -3.02 -2.21 18.03
C ILE A 32 -2.10 -1.81 19.19
N HIS A 33 -0.84 -1.48 18.90
CA HIS A 33 0.15 -1.10 19.88
C HIS A 33 -0.18 0.25 20.53
N GLU A 34 -0.72 1.20 19.75
CA GLU A 34 -1.17 2.52 20.20
C GLU A 34 -2.21 2.42 21.33
N PHE A 35 -3.03 1.36 21.37
CA PHE A 35 -3.99 1.12 22.46
C PHE A 35 -3.36 0.91 23.83
N ILE A 36 -2.06 0.58 23.88
CA ILE A 36 -1.30 0.38 25.11
C ILE A 36 -0.74 1.71 25.63
N GLU A 37 -0.71 2.76 24.80
CA GLU A 37 -0.22 4.08 25.21
C GLU A 37 -1.06 4.65 26.37
N PRO A 38 -0.43 5.09 27.47
CA PRO A 38 -1.15 5.66 28.60
C PRO A 38 -2.00 6.87 28.22
N GLY A 39 -3.31 6.82 28.54
CA GLY A 39 -4.23 7.92 28.24
C GLY A 39 -4.89 7.84 26.86
N PHE A 40 -4.50 6.90 26.01
CA PHE A 40 -5.06 6.76 24.65
C PHE A 40 -6.56 6.45 24.69
N ILE A 41 -6.94 5.40 25.41
CA ILE A 41 -8.33 4.94 25.50
C ILE A 41 -9.20 6.01 26.16
N GLU A 42 -8.72 6.66 27.22
CA GLU A 42 -9.46 7.73 27.90
C GLU A 42 -9.72 8.91 26.96
N LYS A 43 -8.72 9.33 26.16
CA LYS A 43 -8.89 10.39 25.14
C LYS A 43 -9.88 9.95 24.06
N ALA A 44 -9.78 8.70 23.57
CA ALA A 44 -10.72 8.18 22.57
C ALA A 44 -12.18 8.20 23.09
N MET A 45 -12.39 7.90 24.38
CA MET A 45 -13.71 7.96 25.02
C MET A 45 -14.30 9.37 25.13
N THR A 46 -13.48 10.43 25.10
CA THR A 46 -14.00 11.81 25.03
C THR A 46 -14.48 12.20 23.62
N GLY A 47 -14.32 11.30 22.65
CA GLY A 47 -14.65 11.56 21.24
C GLY A 47 -13.57 12.36 20.52
N THR A 48 -12.37 12.51 21.09
CA THR A 48 -11.26 13.23 20.45
C THR A 48 -10.06 12.32 20.21
N PHE A 49 -9.39 12.50 19.07
CA PHE A 49 -8.14 11.83 18.72
C PHE A 49 -7.12 12.87 18.29
N ASN A 50 -5.95 12.92 18.93
CA ASN A 50 -4.91 13.92 18.68
C ASN A 50 -5.43 15.37 18.59
N GLY A 51 -6.34 15.75 19.49
CA GLY A 51 -6.95 17.09 19.55
C GLY A 51 -8.01 17.37 18.48
N THR A 52 -8.32 16.40 17.62
CA THR A 52 -9.36 16.48 16.60
C THR A 52 -10.60 15.71 17.04
N GLN A 53 -11.79 16.27 16.80
CA GLN A 53 -13.05 15.57 17.10
C GLN A 53 -13.26 14.41 16.13
N ILE A 54 -13.57 13.23 16.68
CA ILE A 54 -13.91 12.03 15.93
C ILE A 54 -15.34 12.21 15.41
N THR A 55 -15.45 12.59 14.14
CA THR A 55 -16.74 12.69 13.43
C THR A 55 -17.00 11.43 12.62
N GLU A 56 -18.26 11.13 12.33
CA GLU A 56 -18.65 10.04 11.44
C GLU A 56 -17.96 10.12 10.07
N GLN A 57 -17.82 11.34 9.55
CA GLN A 57 -17.17 11.63 8.28
C GLN A 57 -15.66 11.33 8.33
N LEU A 58 -15.00 11.66 9.44
CA LEU A 58 -13.58 11.35 9.65
C LEU A 58 -13.36 9.83 9.74
N LEU A 59 -14.22 9.11 10.46
CA LEU A 59 -14.17 7.65 10.55
C LEU A 59 -14.35 6.99 9.19
N LEU A 60 -15.35 7.44 8.41
CA LEU A 60 -15.59 6.94 7.07
C LEU A 60 -14.39 7.21 6.15
N PHE A 61 -13.83 8.41 6.23
CA PHE A 61 -12.64 8.78 5.46
C PHE A 61 -11.44 7.90 5.81
N GLY A 62 -11.18 7.66 7.10
CA GLY A 62 -10.12 6.75 7.56
C GLY A 62 -10.31 5.34 6.99
N GLY A 63 -11.54 4.83 6.99
CA GLY A 63 -11.87 3.54 6.38
C GLY A 63 -11.56 3.48 4.88
N PHE A 64 -11.87 4.54 4.12
CA PHE A 64 -11.52 4.61 2.70
C PHE A 64 -10.00 4.63 2.46
N VAL A 65 -9.24 5.32 3.31
CA VAL A 65 -7.77 5.35 3.22
C VAL A 65 -7.20 3.95 3.51
N ALA A 66 -7.71 3.26 4.53
CA ALA A 66 -7.30 1.89 4.86
C ALA A 66 -7.66 0.87 3.77
N GLU A 67 -8.73 1.09 3.01
CA GLU A 67 -9.12 0.18 1.93
C GLU A 67 -8.14 0.22 0.74
N VAL A 68 -7.40 1.32 0.54
CA VAL A 68 -6.40 1.43 -0.53
C VAL A 68 -5.34 0.32 -0.46
N PRO A 69 -4.57 0.17 0.64
CA PRO A 69 -3.59 -0.91 0.76
C PRO A 69 -4.25 -2.29 0.74
N ILE A 70 -5.43 -2.47 1.34
CA ILE A 70 -6.18 -3.74 1.33
C ILE A 70 -6.51 -4.16 -0.10
N ALA A 71 -7.08 -3.25 -0.90
CA ALA A 71 -7.40 -3.51 -2.31
C ALA A 71 -6.14 -3.82 -3.11
N MET A 72 -5.04 -3.11 -2.85
CA MET A 72 -3.78 -3.29 -3.59
C MET A 72 -3.11 -4.65 -3.35
N VAL A 73 -3.37 -5.32 -2.23
CA VAL A 73 -2.97 -6.73 -2.02
C VAL A 73 -3.51 -7.61 -3.15
N LEU A 74 -4.80 -7.45 -3.50
CA LEU A 74 -5.46 -8.23 -4.55
C LEU A 74 -5.14 -7.68 -5.94
N LEU A 75 -5.27 -6.38 -6.14
CA LEU A 75 -5.10 -5.74 -7.45
C LEU A 75 -3.68 -5.92 -8.01
N SER A 76 -2.67 -5.98 -7.15
CA SER A 76 -1.28 -6.29 -7.57
C SER A 76 -1.15 -7.66 -8.25
N ARG A 77 -2.05 -8.61 -7.96
CA ARG A 77 -2.07 -9.94 -8.59
C ARG A 77 -2.93 -9.95 -9.85
N LEU A 78 -4.08 -9.29 -9.79
CA LEU A 78 -5.12 -9.36 -10.81
C LEU A 78 -4.86 -8.44 -12.01
N LEU A 79 -4.36 -7.22 -11.79
CA LEU A 79 -4.25 -6.21 -12.85
C LEU A 79 -3.19 -6.58 -13.91
N PRO A 80 -3.42 -6.24 -15.20
CA PRO A 80 -2.42 -6.38 -16.25
C PRO A 80 -1.25 -5.40 -16.05
N TYR A 81 -0.08 -5.72 -16.59
CA TYR A 81 1.18 -4.99 -16.35
C TYR A 81 1.04 -3.46 -16.37
N GLY A 82 0.47 -2.90 -17.44
CA GLY A 82 0.37 -1.44 -17.61
C GLY A 82 -0.44 -0.76 -16.51
N THR A 83 -1.67 -1.24 -16.28
CA THR A 83 -2.56 -0.71 -15.23
C THR A 83 -1.98 -0.97 -13.84
N ASN A 84 -1.43 -2.16 -13.61
CA ASN A 84 -0.85 -2.56 -12.33
C ASN A 84 0.32 -1.65 -11.92
N ARG A 85 1.17 -1.29 -12.88
CA ARG A 85 2.31 -0.40 -12.65
C ARG A 85 1.86 0.98 -12.17
N TRP A 86 0.90 1.60 -12.85
CA TRP A 86 0.41 2.92 -12.45
C TRP A 86 -0.43 2.87 -11.18
N ALA A 87 -1.28 1.86 -11.01
CA ALA A 87 -2.08 1.67 -9.80
C ALA A 87 -1.18 1.57 -8.55
N ASN A 88 -0.13 0.76 -8.60
CA ASN A 88 0.81 0.62 -7.48
C ASN A 88 1.54 1.92 -7.14
N ILE A 89 2.01 2.67 -8.13
CA ILE A 89 2.70 3.94 -7.91
C ILE A 89 1.74 4.97 -7.29
N ILE A 90 0.55 5.14 -7.88
CA ILE A 90 -0.43 6.13 -7.41
C ILE A 90 -0.89 5.78 -6.00
N ALA A 91 -1.28 4.52 -5.75
CA ALA A 91 -1.69 4.08 -4.43
C ALA A 91 -0.59 4.30 -3.39
N ALA A 92 0.66 3.89 -3.69
CA ALA A 92 1.76 4.06 -2.75
C ALA A 92 2.08 5.53 -2.46
N VAL A 93 2.00 6.43 -3.45
CA VAL A 93 2.20 7.88 -3.25
C VAL A 93 1.08 8.49 -2.42
N VAL A 94 -0.18 8.11 -2.67
CA VAL A 94 -1.34 8.57 -1.90
C VAL A 94 -1.22 8.12 -0.45
N THR A 95 -0.99 6.82 -0.21
CA THR A 95 -0.77 6.26 1.12
C THR A 95 0.40 6.92 1.84
N LEU A 96 1.54 7.10 1.15
CA LEU A 96 2.71 7.78 1.72
C LEU A 96 2.41 9.22 2.13
N SER A 97 1.61 9.94 1.33
CA SER A 97 1.22 11.32 1.64
C SER A 97 0.34 11.38 2.89
N PHE A 98 -0.54 10.39 3.07
CA PHE A 98 -1.36 10.28 4.28
C PHE A 98 -0.50 10.01 5.53
N GLU A 99 0.44 9.06 5.46
CA GLU A 99 1.34 8.78 6.60
C GLU A 99 2.16 10.01 6.99
N ILE A 100 2.72 10.74 6.02
CA ILE A 100 3.48 11.96 6.29
C ILE A 100 2.59 13.05 6.93
N ASN A 101 1.34 13.16 6.51
CA ASN A 101 0.40 14.14 7.06
C ASN A 101 -0.10 13.79 8.46
N ASN A 102 -0.21 12.50 8.78
CA ASN A 102 -0.53 12.05 10.15
C ASN A 102 0.57 12.46 11.14
N GLY A 103 1.83 12.40 10.70
CA GLY A 103 2.98 12.76 11.53
C GLY A 103 3.21 11.74 12.65
N THR A 104 4.04 12.12 13.62
CA THR A 104 4.45 11.24 14.73
C THR A 104 4.36 12.01 16.05
N THR A 105 3.86 11.37 17.10
CA THR A 105 3.77 12.00 18.43
C THR A 105 4.85 11.51 19.38
N ASP A 106 5.35 10.29 19.20
CA ASP A 106 6.38 9.69 20.03
C ASP A 106 7.42 8.87 19.24
N LEU A 107 8.29 8.15 19.97
CA LEU A 107 9.32 7.30 19.37
C LEU A 107 8.77 6.01 18.76
N ASP A 108 7.64 5.51 19.26
CA ASP A 108 6.98 4.30 18.75
C ASP A 108 6.36 4.59 17.38
N ASP A 109 5.62 5.69 17.27
CA ASP A 109 5.08 6.24 16.03
C ASP A 109 6.19 6.45 15.00
N THR A 110 7.29 7.08 15.43
CA THR A 110 8.43 7.39 14.55
C THR A 110 9.06 6.12 13.99
N PHE A 111 9.17 5.07 14.80
CA PHE A 111 9.73 3.78 14.36
C PHE A 111 8.82 3.09 13.34
N HIS A 112 7.52 2.99 13.62
CA HIS A 112 6.56 2.38 12.70
C HIS A 112 6.45 3.17 11.40
N MET A 113 6.34 4.51 11.46
CA MET A 113 6.29 5.37 10.28
C MET A 113 7.54 5.18 9.42
N ALA A 114 8.74 5.07 10.00
CA ALA A 114 9.97 4.85 9.23
C ALA A 114 9.95 3.53 8.45
N ILE A 115 9.45 2.44 9.04
CA ILE A 115 9.33 1.13 8.39
C ILE A 115 8.25 1.18 7.29
N GLU A 116 7.11 1.78 7.57
CA GLU A 116 6.01 1.96 6.63
C GLU A 116 6.43 2.78 5.41
N MET A 117 7.11 3.91 5.63
CA MET A 117 7.67 4.74 4.57
C MET A 117 8.69 3.96 3.73
N ALA A 118 9.55 3.16 4.36
CA ALA A 118 10.51 2.32 3.65
C ALA A 118 9.80 1.28 2.77
N ALA A 119 8.73 0.65 3.26
CA ALA A 119 7.92 -0.30 2.49
C ALA A 119 7.27 0.37 1.26
N LEU A 120 6.63 1.53 1.44
CA LEU A 120 6.00 2.29 0.36
C LEU A 120 7.02 2.77 -0.68
N CYS A 121 8.16 3.28 -0.23
CA CYS A 121 9.29 3.63 -1.12
C CYS A 121 9.76 2.41 -1.93
N PHE A 122 9.82 1.23 -1.31
CA PHE A 122 10.24 0.01 -1.98
C PHE A 122 9.20 -0.51 -2.97
N ILE A 123 7.90 -0.30 -2.72
CA ILE A 123 6.81 -0.56 -3.70
C ILE A 123 6.98 0.35 -4.92
N ILE A 124 7.14 1.66 -4.70
CA ILE A 124 7.32 2.64 -5.78
C ILE A 124 8.56 2.28 -6.60
N TRP A 125 9.69 2.03 -5.94
CA TRP A 125 10.94 1.68 -6.58
C TRP A 125 10.86 0.36 -7.37
N SER A 126 10.29 -0.68 -6.76
CA SER A 126 10.12 -2.00 -7.41
C SER A 126 9.24 -1.90 -8.65
N THR A 127 8.15 -1.13 -8.55
CA THR A 127 7.21 -0.89 -9.64
C THR A 127 7.82 -0.03 -10.75
N TRP A 128 8.61 0.97 -10.38
CA TRP A 128 9.30 1.84 -11.32
C TRP A 128 10.34 1.06 -12.14
N ARG A 129 11.12 0.20 -11.48
CA ARG A 129 12.14 -0.66 -12.12
C ARG A 129 11.56 -1.81 -12.94
N TRP A 130 10.28 -2.15 -12.74
CA TRP A 130 9.61 -3.17 -13.53
C TRP A 130 9.45 -2.71 -14.98
N ARG A 131 10.42 -3.07 -15.84
CA ARG A 131 10.43 -2.76 -17.27
C ARG A 131 9.53 -3.73 -18.05
N ASN A 132 8.85 -3.19 -19.06
CA ASN A 132 7.80 -3.86 -19.83
C ASN A 132 8.25 -5.22 -20.37
N PRO A 133 7.70 -6.35 -19.89
CA PRO A 133 7.96 -7.66 -20.46
C PRO A 133 7.08 -7.84 -21.70
N ALA A 134 7.33 -7.09 -22.77
CA ALA A 134 6.53 -7.23 -23.99
C ALA A 134 6.74 -8.62 -24.63
N PRO A 135 5.65 -9.25 -25.10
CA PRO A 135 5.64 -9.85 -26.43
C PRO A 135 4.57 -9.13 -27.26
N LYS A 136 4.98 -8.55 -28.39
CA LYS A 136 4.05 -8.22 -29.47
C LYS A 136 3.28 -9.51 -29.80
N TYR A 137 1.96 -9.44 -29.80
CA TYR A 137 1.11 -10.52 -30.30
C TYR A 137 1.55 -10.87 -31.74
N TYR A 138 1.68 -12.17 -32.02
CA TYR A 138 1.80 -12.66 -33.39
C TYR A 138 0.53 -12.26 -34.13
N SER A 139 0.68 -11.45 -35.18
CA SER A 139 -0.28 -11.46 -36.28
C SER A 139 -0.25 -12.86 -36.86
N THR A 140 -1.28 -13.66 -36.55
CA THR A 140 -1.58 -14.88 -37.28
C THR A 140 -1.68 -14.48 -38.75
N HIS A 141 -0.68 -14.87 -39.56
CA HIS A 141 -0.84 -14.88 -41.00
C HIS A 141 -1.95 -15.89 -41.30
N GLN A 142 -3.14 -15.36 -41.53
CA GLN A 142 -4.22 -16.08 -42.18
C GLN A 142 -4.08 -15.80 -43.69
N GLU A 143 -3.07 -16.43 -44.28
CA GLU A 143 -2.86 -16.68 -45.70
C GLU A 143 -2.25 -18.09 -45.71
N ALA A 144 -2.80 -19.14 -46.34
CA ALA A 144 -3.79 -19.28 -47.39
C ALA A 144 -4.59 -20.59 -47.20
#